data_AF-A0A8W7PNE5-F1
#
_entry.id   AF-A0A8W7PNE5-F1
#
_cell.length_a   1.000
_cell.length_b   1.000
_cell.length_c   1.000
_cell.angle_alpha   90.00
_cell.angle_beta   90.00
_cell.angle_gamma   90.00
#
_symmetry.space_group_name_H-M   'P 1'
#
loop_
_entity.id
_entity.type
_entity.pdbx_description
1 polymer ?
#
loop_
_entity_poly.entity_id
_entity_poly.type
_entity_poly.pdbx_seq_one_letter_code
_entity_poly.pdbx_strand_id
1 'polypeptide(L)'
;MAQEKKENQSVLVKGYLALYNTAQFAGWTYIFVQFIQHFAVHGQSLDTLWSRVGQATFFFQMLAILEVVHAMVGIVPSNVAMTFLQVFGRCMIVAGAIEGTPTGQKSPGLPLALFCWSLTEIIRYSYYVAHLLLPAVPSLLVWLRYTIFIPMYPCGFLGELLCSYWAQSYIRDTGKWSVELPNRFNFSFSFYYFIWIMAVCYMPLFPQMYLHMFAQRRKVFGRGTQTRQKLTKAN
;
A
#
# COMPACT_ATOMS: atom_id res chain seq x y z
N MET A 1 24.00 1.58 12.80
CA MET A 1 23.48 0.87 11.61
C MET A 1 22.47 1.65 10.77
N ALA A 2 21.22 1.89 11.19
CA ALA A 2 20.25 2.63 10.34
C ALA A 2 20.55 4.14 10.21
N GLN A 3 21.18 4.74 11.24
CA GLN A 3 21.65 6.14 11.19
C GLN A 3 22.95 6.31 10.42
N GLU A 4 23.93 5.40 10.53
CA GLU A 4 25.18 5.43 9.74
C GLU A 4 24.94 5.33 8.23
N LYS A 5 23.94 4.56 7.78
CA LYS A 5 23.59 4.48 6.36
C LYS A 5 23.01 5.79 5.80
N LYS A 6 22.49 6.68 6.67
CA LYS A 6 21.91 7.99 6.31
C LYS A 6 23.00 9.02 5.96
N GLU A 7 24.20 8.85 6.52
CA GLU A 7 25.35 9.74 6.32
C GLU A 7 26.09 9.47 5.01
N ASN A 8 26.20 8.20 4.59
CA ASN A 8 26.91 7.79 3.36
C ASN A 8 26.05 7.74 2.08
N GLN A 9 24.77 8.14 2.13
CA GLN A 9 23.96 8.19 0.92
C GLN A 9 24.34 9.40 0.06
N SER A 10 24.83 9.12 -1.15
CA SER A 10 25.12 10.13 -2.17
C SER A 10 23.95 11.10 -2.34
N VAL A 11 24.27 12.38 -2.51
CA VAL A 11 23.30 13.47 -2.70
C VAL A 11 22.32 13.14 -3.84
N LEU A 12 22.78 12.43 -4.88
CA LEU A 12 21.96 11.98 -6.00
C LEU A 12 20.86 11.00 -5.58
N VAL A 13 21.18 10.06 -4.68
CA VAL A 13 20.21 9.07 -4.16
C VAL A 13 19.16 9.78 -3.30
N LYS A 14 19.57 10.75 -2.49
CA LYS A 14 18.65 11.58 -1.70
C LYS A 14 17.74 12.40 -2.62
N GLY A 15 18.28 13.07 -3.65
CA GLY A 15 17.49 13.82 -4.62
C GLY A 15 16.48 12.95 -5.37
N TYR A 16 16.90 11.77 -5.83
CA TYR A 16 16.02 10.80 -6.49
C TYR A 16 14.89 10.33 -5.58
N LEU A 17 15.20 9.94 -4.33
CA LEU A 17 14.18 9.51 -3.38
C LEU A 17 13.22 10.65 -3.03
N ALA A 18 13.70 11.88 -2.91
CA ALA A 18 12.84 13.03 -2.65
C ALA A 18 11.85 13.22 -3.81
N LEU A 19 12.33 13.19 -5.05
CA LEU A 19 11.48 13.31 -6.23
C LEU A 19 10.45 12.17 -6.32
N TYR A 20 10.91 10.93 -6.15
CA TYR A 20 10.04 9.74 -6.17
C TYR A 20 8.93 9.82 -5.12
N ASN A 21 9.28 10.09 -3.85
CA ASN A 21 8.29 10.18 -2.78
C ASN A 21 7.34 11.37 -2.96
N THR A 22 7.83 12.49 -3.50
CA THR A 22 6.98 13.66 -3.80
C THR A 22 6.01 13.38 -4.93
N ALA A 23 6.45 12.70 -6.00
CA ALA A 23 5.59 12.30 -7.10
C ALA A 23 4.51 11.32 -6.63
N GLN A 24 4.88 10.32 -5.82
CA GLN A 24 3.92 9.40 -5.21
C GLN A 24 2.92 10.13 -4.29
N PHE A 25 3.40 11.03 -3.44
CA PHE A 25 2.53 11.85 -2.59
C PHE A 25 1.50 12.65 -3.41
N ALA A 26 1.97 13.33 -4.47
CA ALA A 26 1.10 14.10 -5.35
C ALA A 26 0.08 13.21 -6.07
N GLY A 27 0.51 12.04 -6.55
CA GLY A 27 -0.34 11.06 -7.21
C GLY A 27 -1.47 10.54 -6.34
N TRP A 28 -1.15 10.08 -5.12
CA TRP A 28 -2.15 9.59 -4.18
C TRP A 28 -3.06 10.70 -3.66
N THR A 29 -2.55 11.93 -3.53
CA THR A 29 -3.37 13.11 -3.22
C THR A 29 -4.36 13.41 -4.36
N TYR A 30 -3.91 13.36 -5.60
CA TYR A 30 -4.78 13.53 -6.78
C TYR A 30 -5.88 12.48 -6.81
N ILE A 31 -5.55 11.19 -6.61
CA ILE A 31 -6.52 10.10 -6.53
C ILE A 31 -7.53 10.36 -5.40
N PHE A 32 -7.07 10.79 -4.22
CA PHE A 32 -7.95 11.08 -3.09
C PHE A 32 -8.90 12.24 -3.38
N VAL A 33 -8.41 13.33 -3.98
CA VAL A 33 -9.23 14.47 -4.36
C VAL A 33 -10.29 14.06 -5.39
N GLN A 34 -9.91 13.29 -6.42
CA GLN A 34 -10.87 12.77 -7.40
C GLN A 34 -11.91 11.85 -6.76
N PHE A 35 -11.50 10.99 -5.82
CA PHE A 35 -12.39 10.14 -5.04
C PHE A 35 -13.42 10.95 -4.24
N ILE A 36 -12.97 11.98 -3.50
CA ILE A 36 -13.86 12.85 -2.72
C ILE A 36 -14.78 13.63 -3.65
N GLN A 37 -14.26 14.18 -4.74
CA GLN A 37 -15.08 14.89 -5.73
C GLN A 37 -16.15 13.99 -6.34
N HIS A 38 -15.84 12.73 -6.63
CA HIS A 38 -16.79 11.77 -7.21
C HIS A 38 -18.04 11.60 -6.34
N PHE A 39 -17.84 11.37 -5.05
CA PHE A 39 -18.94 11.10 -4.11
C PHE A 39 -19.55 12.37 -3.51
N ALA A 40 -18.73 13.31 -3.05
CA ALA A 40 -19.20 14.47 -2.28
C ALA A 40 -19.64 15.65 -3.15
N VAL A 41 -19.09 15.80 -4.37
CA VAL A 41 -19.40 16.94 -5.25
C VAL A 41 -20.34 16.53 -6.37
N HIS A 42 -20.07 15.41 -7.04
CA HIS A 42 -20.86 14.98 -8.20
C HIS A 42 -21.99 14.00 -7.82
N GLY A 43 -21.95 13.40 -6.63
CA GLY A 43 -22.95 12.41 -6.20
C GLY A 43 -23.02 11.18 -7.11
N GLN A 44 -21.93 10.84 -7.79
CA GLN A 44 -21.91 9.79 -8.80
C GLN A 44 -21.90 8.39 -8.18
N SER A 45 -22.47 7.41 -8.92
CA SER A 45 -22.53 6.03 -8.46
C SER A 45 -21.15 5.37 -8.41
N LEU A 46 -21.06 4.28 -7.65
CA LEU A 46 -19.85 3.47 -7.54
C LEU A 46 -19.35 2.96 -8.90
N ASP A 47 -20.27 2.64 -9.83
CA ASP A 47 -19.95 2.08 -11.14
C ASP A 47 -19.03 2.98 -11.99
N THR A 48 -19.06 4.28 -11.75
CA THR A 48 -18.27 5.28 -12.50
C THR A 48 -16.99 5.69 -11.76
N LEU A 49 -16.75 5.15 -10.57
CA LEU A 49 -15.57 5.49 -9.78
C LEU A 49 -14.28 5.04 -10.48
N TRP A 50 -14.24 3.78 -10.91
CA TRP A 50 -13.04 3.21 -11.50
C TRP A 50 -12.66 3.85 -12.84
N SER A 51 -13.64 4.27 -13.66
CA SER A 51 -13.33 4.98 -14.90
C SER A 51 -12.64 6.32 -14.67
N ARG A 52 -12.89 6.95 -13.51
CA ARG A 52 -12.30 8.25 -13.14
C ARG A 52 -10.94 8.13 -12.46
N VAL A 53 -10.79 7.20 -11.52
CA VAL A 53 -9.56 7.08 -10.71
C VAL A 53 -8.67 5.90 -11.09
N GLY A 54 -9.20 4.92 -11.82
CA GLY A 54 -8.56 3.63 -12.07
C GLY A 54 -7.22 3.74 -12.80
N GLN A 55 -7.13 4.57 -13.84
CA GLN A 55 -5.89 4.76 -14.59
C GLN A 55 -4.77 5.35 -13.71
N ALA A 56 -5.10 6.35 -12.88
CA ALA A 56 -4.16 6.94 -11.94
C ALA A 56 -3.78 5.93 -10.85
N THR A 57 -4.75 5.25 -10.25
CA THR A 57 -4.51 4.22 -9.23
C THR A 57 -3.63 3.10 -9.77
N PHE A 58 -3.89 2.59 -10.98
CA PHE A 58 -3.08 1.57 -11.62
C PHE A 58 -1.64 2.04 -11.80
N PHE A 59 -1.44 3.23 -12.37
CA PHE A 59 -0.11 3.78 -12.62
C PHE A 59 0.71 3.93 -11.32
N PHE A 60 0.16 4.59 -10.29
CA PHE A 60 0.87 4.81 -9.03
C PHE A 60 1.06 3.52 -8.22
N GLN A 61 0.13 2.57 -8.32
CA GLN A 61 0.29 1.26 -7.71
C GLN A 61 1.40 0.44 -8.39
N MET A 62 1.50 0.44 -9.72
CA MET A 62 2.59 -0.22 -10.43
C MET A 62 3.93 0.47 -10.18
N LEU A 63 3.93 1.80 -10.02
CA LEU A 63 5.13 2.55 -9.66
C LEU A 63 5.70 2.12 -8.30
N ALA A 64 4.87 1.61 -7.38
CA ALA A 64 5.31 1.08 -6.10
C ALA A 64 6.19 -0.18 -6.21
N ILE A 65 6.24 -0.85 -7.37
CA ILE A 65 7.20 -1.94 -7.64
C ILE A 65 8.65 -1.45 -7.47
N LEU A 66 8.91 -0.16 -7.77
CA LEU A 66 10.22 0.44 -7.52
C LEU A 66 10.63 0.39 -6.05
N GLU A 67 9.70 0.35 -5.10
CA GLU A 67 10.03 0.22 -3.67
C GLU A 67 10.67 -1.14 -3.35
N VAL A 68 10.23 -2.19 -4.05
CA VAL A 68 10.85 -3.51 -3.94
C VAL A 68 12.28 -3.43 -4.48
N VAL A 69 12.48 -2.76 -5.62
CA VAL A 69 13.81 -2.54 -6.21
C VAL A 69 14.70 -1.74 -5.26
N HIS A 70 14.19 -0.67 -4.64
CA HIS A 70 14.95 0.14 -3.67
C HIS A 70 15.34 -0.67 -2.43
N ALA A 71 14.47 -1.58 -1.97
CA ALA A 71 14.77 -2.49 -0.88
C ALA A 71 15.83 -3.53 -1.30
N MET A 72 15.73 -4.11 -2.50
CA MET A 72 16.68 -5.09 -3.03
C MET A 72 18.09 -4.51 -3.22
N VAL A 73 18.20 -3.31 -3.78
CA VAL A 73 19.48 -2.60 -3.96
C VAL A 73 20.01 -2.07 -2.61
N GLY A 74 19.21 -2.14 -1.54
CA GLY A 74 19.62 -1.72 -0.20
C GLY A 74 19.70 -0.19 -0.03
N ILE A 75 19.08 0.56 -0.95
CA ILE A 75 18.91 2.01 -0.86
C ILE A 75 18.04 2.34 0.36
N VAL A 76 17.01 1.54 0.62
CA VAL A 76 16.13 1.71 1.78
C VAL A 76 16.30 0.51 2.73
N PRO A 77 16.51 0.72 4.04
CA PRO A 77 16.64 -0.37 5.01
C PRO A 77 15.26 -0.99 5.30
N SER A 78 14.81 -1.86 4.38
CA SER A 78 13.53 -2.58 4.45
C SER A 78 13.75 -4.08 4.28
N ASN A 79 12.86 -4.88 4.87
CA ASN A 79 12.84 -6.32 4.61
C ASN A 79 12.25 -6.56 3.21
N VAL A 80 13.10 -6.96 2.26
CA VAL A 80 12.77 -7.18 0.85
C VAL A 80 11.57 -8.09 0.69
N ALA A 81 11.52 -9.23 1.39
CA ALA A 81 10.44 -10.20 1.26
C ALA A 81 9.10 -9.61 1.72
N MET A 82 9.11 -8.87 2.83
CA MET A 82 7.89 -8.22 3.34
C MET A 82 7.44 -7.07 2.44
N THR A 83 8.35 -6.29 1.88
CA THR A 83 8.02 -5.23 0.92
C THR A 83 7.47 -5.82 -0.38
N PHE A 84 8.08 -6.91 -0.88
CA PHE A 84 7.60 -7.62 -2.05
C PHE A 84 6.18 -8.14 -1.85
N LEU A 85 5.90 -8.88 -0.77
CA LEU A 85 4.57 -9.44 -0.53
C LEU A 85 3.49 -8.36 -0.43
N GLN A 86 3.79 -7.23 0.21
CA GLN A 86 2.86 -6.09 0.31
C GLN A 86 2.56 -5.46 -1.05
N VAL A 87 3.60 -5.13 -1.81
CA VAL A 87 3.46 -4.45 -3.10
C VAL A 87 2.81 -5.39 -4.12
N PHE A 88 3.28 -6.63 -4.17
CA PHE A 88 2.74 -7.67 -5.04
C PHE A 88 1.26 -7.93 -4.76
N GLY A 89 0.87 -8.11 -3.49
CA GLY A 89 -0.52 -8.33 -3.11
C GLY A 89 -1.44 -7.21 -3.63
N ARG A 90 -1.07 -5.94 -3.39
CA ARG A 90 -1.85 -4.80 -3.88
C ARG A 90 -1.85 -4.68 -5.40
N CYS A 91 -0.72 -4.90 -6.07
CA CYS A 91 -0.66 -4.91 -7.53
C CYS A 91 -1.56 -5.99 -8.13
N MET A 92 -1.62 -7.18 -7.51
CA MET A 92 -2.51 -8.25 -7.94
C MET A 92 -3.99 -7.89 -7.77
N ILE A 93 -4.37 -7.21 -6.69
CA ILE A 93 -5.74 -6.72 -6.52
C ILE A 93 -6.07 -5.65 -7.58
N VAL A 94 -5.20 -4.65 -7.76
CA VAL A 94 -5.46 -3.55 -8.69
C VAL A 94 -5.47 -4.02 -10.15
N ALA A 95 -4.44 -4.75 -10.60
CA ALA A 95 -4.34 -5.21 -11.98
C ALA A 95 -5.20 -6.44 -12.26
N GLY A 96 -5.16 -7.44 -11.36
CA GLY A 96 -5.81 -8.72 -11.57
C GLY A 96 -7.30 -8.70 -11.24
N ALA A 97 -7.65 -8.21 -10.05
CA ALA A 97 -9.04 -8.23 -9.59
C ALA A 97 -9.86 -7.03 -10.10
N ILE A 98 -9.35 -5.80 -9.99
CA ILE A 98 -10.13 -4.59 -10.30
C ILE A 98 -10.05 -4.24 -11.79
N GLU A 99 -8.86 -3.93 -12.33
CA GLU A 99 -8.69 -3.60 -13.75
C GLU A 99 -9.06 -4.79 -14.65
N GLY A 100 -8.64 -5.98 -14.23
CA GLY A 100 -8.87 -7.22 -14.96
C GLY A 100 -10.33 -7.66 -15.05
N THR A 101 -11.23 -7.20 -14.17
CA THR A 101 -12.63 -7.66 -14.15
C THR A 101 -13.64 -6.51 -14.05
N PRO A 102 -14.67 -6.45 -14.92
CA PRO A 102 -15.73 -5.46 -14.79
C PRO A 102 -16.51 -5.57 -13.47
N THR A 103 -16.59 -6.76 -12.86
CA THR A 103 -17.28 -6.95 -11.58
C THR A 103 -16.46 -6.47 -10.39
N GLY A 104 -15.13 -6.56 -10.45
CA GLY A 104 -14.23 -5.99 -9.43
C GLY A 104 -14.34 -4.47 -9.34
N GLN A 105 -14.52 -3.79 -10.47
CA GLN A 105 -14.73 -2.33 -10.54
C GLN A 105 -16.05 -1.89 -9.88
N LYS A 106 -17.03 -2.79 -9.80
CA LYS A 106 -18.34 -2.54 -9.18
C LYS A 106 -18.43 -3.01 -7.72
N SER A 107 -17.31 -3.48 -7.16
CA SER A 107 -17.30 -4.01 -5.80
C SER A 107 -17.56 -2.90 -4.77
N PRO A 108 -18.41 -3.12 -3.76
CA PRO A 108 -18.53 -2.22 -2.62
C PRO A 108 -17.22 -2.09 -1.83
N GLY A 109 -16.28 -3.03 -1.99
CA GLY A 109 -14.94 -2.96 -1.43
C GLY A 109 -14.03 -1.93 -2.08
N LEU A 110 -14.31 -1.53 -3.33
CA LEU A 110 -13.48 -0.61 -4.09
C LEU A 110 -13.34 0.77 -3.43
N PRO A 111 -14.44 1.48 -3.09
CA PRO A 111 -14.33 2.78 -2.43
C PRO A 111 -13.68 2.68 -1.05
N LEU A 112 -13.94 1.61 -0.31
CA LEU A 112 -13.32 1.37 1.00
C LEU A 112 -11.80 1.19 0.88
N ALA A 113 -11.36 0.34 -0.05
CA ALA A 113 -9.94 0.11 -0.33
C ALA A 113 -9.26 1.40 -0.81
N LEU A 114 -9.85 2.08 -1.81
CA LEU A 114 -9.30 3.33 -2.35
C LEU A 114 -9.15 4.42 -1.28
N PHE A 115 -10.15 4.60 -0.41
CA PHE A 115 -10.08 5.56 0.67
C PHE A 115 -8.95 5.21 1.66
N CYS A 116 -8.88 3.95 2.10
CA CYS A 116 -7.86 3.52 3.05
C CYS A 116 -6.45 3.59 2.45
N TRP A 117 -6.29 3.14 1.20
CA TRP A 117 -5.02 3.19 0.48
C TRP A 117 -4.57 4.63 0.30
N SER A 118 -5.38 5.47 -0.32
CA SER A 118 -4.97 6.86 -0.58
C SER A 118 -4.62 7.61 0.70
N LEU A 119 -5.41 7.50 1.77
CA LEU A 119 -5.11 8.17 3.03
C LEU A 119 -3.83 7.64 3.69
N THR A 120 -3.61 6.32 3.69
CA THR A 120 -2.39 5.73 4.26
C THR A 120 -1.14 6.07 3.44
N GLU A 121 -1.25 6.10 2.12
CA GLU A 121 -0.17 6.42 1.20
C GLU A 121 0.22 7.91 1.27
N ILE A 122 -0.76 8.82 1.30
CA ILE A 122 -0.50 10.27 1.47
C ILE A 122 0.35 10.54 2.71
N ILE A 123 -0.03 9.95 3.85
CA ILE A 123 0.71 10.11 5.12
C ILE A 123 2.08 9.43 5.06
N ARG A 124 2.18 8.26 4.40
CA ARG A 124 3.43 7.54 4.21
C ARG A 124 4.45 8.38 3.45
N TYR A 125 4.08 8.86 2.27
CA TYR A 125 4.99 9.61 1.42
C TYR A 125 5.27 10.99 2.01
N SER A 126 4.29 11.64 2.65
CA SER A 126 4.52 12.86 3.44
C SER A 126 5.59 12.65 4.51
N TYR A 127 5.52 11.55 5.25
CA TYR A 127 6.51 11.21 6.25
C TYR A 127 7.90 10.95 5.63
N TYR A 128 7.98 10.25 4.50
CA TYR A 128 9.25 10.00 3.80
C TYR A 128 9.89 11.28 3.25
N VAL A 129 9.10 12.16 2.65
CA VAL A 129 9.56 13.49 2.19
C VAL A 129 10.04 14.31 3.37
N ALA A 130 9.25 14.42 4.45
CA ALA A 130 9.62 15.17 5.64
C ALA A 130 10.88 14.62 6.31
N HIS A 131 11.03 13.29 6.41
CA HIS A 131 12.20 12.63 6.98
C HIS A 131 13.49 12.83 6.17
N LEU A 132 13.35 13.15 4.89
CA LEU A 132 14.45 13.36 3.96
C LEU A 132 14.84 14.83 3.84
N LEU A 133 13.87 15.74 3.79
CA LEU A 133 14.08 17.18 3.59
C LEU A 133 14.29 17.96 4.89
N LEU A 134 13.70 17.50 6.00
CA LEU A 134 13.77 18.23 7.27
C LEU A 134 14.78 17.59 8.24
N PRO A 135 15.51 18.42 9.00
CA PRO A 135 16.42 17.95 10.05
C PRO A 135 15.64 17.27 11.20
N ALA A 136 14.41 17.71 11.46
CA ALA A 136 13.49 17.08 12.41
C ALA A 136 12.09 16.95 11.79
N VAL A 137 11.51 15.74 11.86
CA VAL A 137 10.16 15.49 11.35
C VAL A 137 9.14 16.02 12.38
N PRO A 138 8.10 16.75 11.96
CA PRO A 138 7.02 17.18 12.85
C PRO A 138 6.44 16.01 13.65
N SER A 139 6.32 16.18 14.97
CA SER A 139 5.82 15.15 15.90
C SER A 139 4.42 14.66 15.53
N LEU A 140 3.58 15.54 14.98
CA LEU A 140 2.24 15.20 14.49
C LEU A 140 2.28 14.25 13.28
N LEU A 141 3.19 14.45 12.32
CA LEU A 141 3.33 13.54 11.17
C LEU A 141 3.87 12.18 11.58
N VAL A 142 4.81 12.14 12.53
CA VAL A 142 5.27 10.90 13.14
C VAL A 142 4.10 10.19 13.80
N TRP A 143 3.29 10.91 14.59
CA TRP A 143 2.14 10.35 15.28
C TRP A 143 1.08 9.79 14.32
N LEU A 144 0.72 10.54 13.28
CA LEU A 144 -0.21 10.09 12.26
C LEU A 144 0.29 8.81 11.58
N ARG A 145 1.56 8.79 11.15
CA ARG A 145 2.17 7.64 10.49
C ARG A 145 2.08 6.36 11.33
N TYR A 146 2.31 6.46 12.63
CA TYR A 146 2.31 5.33 13.55
C TYR A 146 0.98 5.13 14.30
N THR A 147 -0.10 5.80 13.91
CA THR A 147 -1.42 5.64 14.57
C THR A 147 -2.53 5.37 13.56
N ILE A 148 -2.47 5.97 12.36
CA ILE A 148 -3.54 5.84 11.36
C ILE A 148 -3.67 4.41 10.80
N PHE A 149 -2.61 3.60 10.90
CA PHE A 149 -2.67 2.20 10.49
C PHE A 149 -3.69 1.38 11.31
N ILE A 150 -4.04 1.81 12.53
CA ILE A 150 -4.92 1.05 13.43
C ILE A 150 -6.30 0.83 12.78
N PRO A 151 -7.03 1.87 12.32
CA PRO A 151 -8.29 1.68 11.60
C PRO A 151 -8.08 1.37 10.11
N MET A 152 -7.09 1.97 9.45
CA MET A 152 -6.97 1.89 7.99
C MET A 152 -6.50 0.52 7.50
N TYR A 153 -5.68 -0.18 8.28
CA TYR A 153 -5.14 -1.49 7.91
C TYR A 153 -6.24 -2.57 7.83
N PRO A 154 -7.10 -2.79 8.85
CA PRO A 154 -8.21 -3.74 8.75
C PRO A 154 -9.27 -3.33 7.72
N CYS A 155 -9.59 -2.03 7.62
CA CYS A 155 -10.56 -1.55 6.63
C CYS A 155 -10.06 -1.73 5.20
N GLY A 156 -8.79 -1.43 4.93
CA GLY A 156 -8.16 -1.64 3.63
C GLY A 156 -8.13 -3.12 3.23
N PHE A 157 -7.76 -3.99 4.19
CA PHE A 157 -7.77 -5.44 3.98
C PHE A 157 -9.18 -5.99 3.70
N LEU A 158 -10.20 -5.50 4.41
CA LEU A 158 -11.58 -5.87 4.14
C LEU A 158 -12.01 -5.43 2.74
N GLY A 159 -11.62 -4.21 2.30
CA GLY A 159 -11.86 -3.73 0.94
C GLY A 159 -11.20 -4.62 -0.12
N GLU A 160 -9.94 -5.02 0.09
CA GLU A 160 -9.21 -5.96 -0.78
C GLU A 160 -9.90 -7.31 -0.92
N LEU A 161 -10.37 -7.89 0.19
CA LEU A 161 -11.11 -9.15 0.19
C LEU A 161 -12.45 -9.04 -0.54
N LEU A 162 -13.19 -7.95 -0.33
CA LEU A 162 -14.46 -7.70 -1.02
C LEU A 162 -14.28 -7.51 -2.53
N CYS A 163 -13.24 -6.79 -2.96
CA CYS A 163 -12.88 -6.67 -4.37
C CYS A 163 -12.52 -8.03 -4.97
N SER A 164 -11.73 -8.82 -4.25
CA SER A 164 -11.32 -10.17 -4.67
C SER A 164 -12.52 -11.10 -4.83
N TYR A 165 -13.46 -11.05 -3.88
CA TYR A 165 -14.69 -11.86 -3.88
C TYR A 165 -15.60 -11.49 -5.06
N TRP A 166 -15.80 -10.20 -5.31
CA TRP A 166 -16.61 -9.73 -6.44
C TRP A 166 -15.98 -10.00 -7.81
N ALA A 167 -14.65 -9.98 -7.90
CA ALA A 167 -13.95 -10.36 -9.13
C ALA A 167 -14.15 -11.84 -9.49
N GLN A 168 -14.44 -12.71 -8.50
CA GLN A 168 -14.60 -14.16 -8.72
C GLN A 168 -15.74 -14.52 -9.66
N SER A 169 -16.87 -13.81 -9.60
CA SER A 169 -18.04 -14.12 -10.44
C SER A 169 -17.67 -14.05 -11.92
N TYR A 170 -17.01 -12.96 -12.32
CA TYR A 170 -16.56 -12.78 -13.69
C TYR A 170 -15.43 -13.75 -14.09
N ILE A 171 -14.47 -14.02 -13.19
CA ILE A 171 -13.36 -14.94 -13.48
C ILE A 171 -13.87 -16.37 -13.68
N ARG A 172 -14.86 -16.79 -12.89
CA ARG A 172 -15.50 -18.10 -13.02
C ARG A 172 -16.22 -18.25 -14.35
N ASP A 173 -16.94 -17.21 -14.78
CA ASP A 173 -17.78 -17.28 -15.97
C ASP A 173 -16.98 -17.13 -17.27
N THR A 174 -15.89 -16.35 -17.25
CA THR A 174 -15.11 -16.05 -18.47
C THR A 174 -13.79 -16.81 -18.56
N GLY A 175 -13.35 -17.46 -17.49
CA GLY A 175 -12.03 -18.08 -17.43
C GLY A 175 -10.88 -17.06 -17.60
N LYS A 176 -11.13 -15.77 -17.42
CA LYS A 176 -10.13 -14.72 -17.70
C LYS A 176 -8.89 -14.91 -16.81
N TRP A 177 -7.71 -14.87 -17.44
CA TRP A 177 -6.40 -15.19 -16.84
C TRP A 177 -6.19 -16.67 -16.46
N SER A 178 -7.18 -17.53 -16.72
CA SER A 178 -7.02 -18.98 -16.58
C SER A 178 -6.51 -19.57 -17.89
N VAL A 179 -5.63 -20.55 -17.77
CA VAL A 179 -5.12 -21.38 -18.84
C VAL A 179 -5.74 -22.75 -18.67
N GLU A 180 -6.71 -23.08 -19.51
CA GLU A 180 -7.37 -24.38 -19.54
C GLU A 180 -6.73 -25.30 -20.58
N LEU A 181 -6.92 -26.61 -20.40
CA LEU A 181 -6.48 -27.60 -21.37
C LEU A 181 -7.43 -27.65 -22.57
N PRO A 182 -6.93 -27.96 -23.79
CA PRO A 182 -5.55 -28.30 -24.12
C PRO A 182 -4.69 -27.06 -24.45
N ASN A 183 -3.51 -26.97 -23.81
CA ASN A 183 -2.51 -25.95 -24.13
C ASN A 183 -1.14 -26.61 -24.41
N ARG A 184 -0.28 -25.97 -25.22
CA ARG A 184 0.99 -26.57 -25.72
C ARG A 184 1.94 -27.06 -24.63
N PHE A 185 1.79 -26.55 -23.41
CA PHE A 185 2.61 -26.87 -22.25
C PHE A 185 1.99 -27.91 -21.30
N ASN A 186 0.82 -28.48 -21.62
CA ASN A 186 0.06 -29.44 -20.79
C ASN A 186 -0.11 -28.99 -19.32
N PHE A 187 -0.29 -27.69 -19.11
CA PHE A 187 -0.40 -27.07 -17.79
C PHE A 187 -1.74 -26.35 -17.67
N SER A 188 -2.43 -26.58 -16.56
CA SER A 188 -3.70 -25.92 -16.22
C SER A 188 -3.47 -24.93 -15.09
N PHE A 189 -3.78 -23.66 -15.32
CA PHE A 189 -3.73 -22.61 -14.31
C PHE A 189 -5.09 -21.95 -14.21
N SER A 190 -5.69 -21.94 -13.03
CA SER A 190 -6.96 -21.27 -12.84
C SER A 190 -6.77 -20.07 -11.91
N PHE A 191 -7.02 -18.90 -12.47
CA PHE A 191 -6.89 -17.64 -11.75
C PHE A 191 -7.90 -17.52 -10.61
N TYR A 192 -9.04 -18.22 -10.74
CA TYR A 192 -10.04 -18.37 -9.68
C TYR A 192 -9.44 -18.96 -8.40
N TYR A 193 -8.80 -20.13 -8.50
CA TYR A 193 -8.17 -20.77 -7.34
C TYR A 193 -6.97 -19.97 -6.85
N PHE A 194 -6.22 -19.32 -7.74
CA PHE A 194 -5.09 -18.48 -7.38
C PHE A 194 -5.49 -17.32 -6.45
N ILE A 195 -6.56 -16.58 -6.76
CA ILE A 195 -7.01 -15.47 -5.89
C ILE A 195 -7.45 -15.99 -4.52
N TRP A 196 -8.16 -17.13 -4.46
CA TRP A 196 -8.57 -17.73 -3.19
C TRP A 196 -7.37 -18.19 -2.36
N ILE A 197 -6.40 -18.87 -2.97
CA ILE A 197 -5.16 -19.27 -2.29
C ILE A 197 -4.44 -18.03 -1.77
N MET A 198 -4.33 -16.97 -2.56
CA MET A 198 -3.71 -15.72 -2.13
C MET A 198 -4.45 -15.10 -0.95
N ALA A 199 -5.79 -15.02 -0.99
CA ALA A 199 -6.59 -14.50 0.11
C ALA A 199 -6.42 -15.32 1.41
N VAL A 200 -6.41 -16.65 1.30
CA VAL A 200 -6.19 -17.57 2.44
C VAL A 200 -4.78 -17.45 2.98
N CYS A 201 -3.74 -17.40 2.13
CA CYS A 201 -2.36 -17.20 2.55
C CYS A 201 -2.13 -15.81 3.16
N TYR A 202 -2.90 -14.81 2.74
CA TYR A 202 -2.77 -13.44 3.25
C TYR A 202 -3.43 -13.27 4.63
N MET A 203 -4.44 -14.09 4.96
CA MET A 203 -5.10 -14.08 6.27
C MET A 203 -4.16 -14.32 7.48
N PRO A 204 -3.24 -15.30 7.50
CA PRO A 204 -2.27 -15.45 8.59
C PRO A 204 -1.12 -14.44 8.54
N LEU A 205 -0.79 -13.91 7.36
CA LEU A 205 0.24 -12.87 7.21
C LEU A 205 -0.23 -11.53 7.76
N PHE A 206 -1.51 -11.20 7.60
CA PHE A 206 -2.11 -9.93 8.01
C PHE A 206 -1.86 -9.61 9.51
N PRO A 207 -2.15 -10.49 10.49
CA PRO A 207 -1.87 -10.24 11.90
C PRO A 207 -0.39 -10.01 12.19
N GLN A 208 0.50 -10.76 11.54
CA GLN A 208 1.95 -10.60 11.75
C GLN A 208 2.42 -9.21 11.34
N MET A 209 1.96 -8.73 10.18
CA MET A 209 2.28 -7.40 9.67
C MET A 209 1.69 -6.29 10.55
N TYR A 210 0.44 -6.49 10.99
CA TYR A 210 -0.27 -5.56 11.86
C TYR A 210 0.41 -5.43 13.23
N LEU A 211 0.74 -6.56 13.87
CA LEU A 211 1.47 -6.58 15.14
C LEU A 211 2.88 -5.99 15.01
N HIS A 212 3.54 -6.18 13.87
CA HIS A 212 4.83 -5.56 13.60
C HIS A 212 4.74 -4.03 13.59
N MET A 213 3.66 -3.43 13.05
CA MET A 213 3.43 -1.98 13.12
C MET A 213 3.25 -1.49 14.57
N PHE A 214 2.58 -2.26 15.43
CA PHE A 214 2.52 -1.93 16.86
C PHE A 214 3.89 -2.01 17.55
N ALA A 215 4.70 -2.99 17.20
CA ALA A 215 6.07 -3.10 17.70
C ALA A 215 6.92 -1.89 17.25
N GLN A 216 6.76 -1.44 16.00
CA GLN A 216 7.41 -0.23 15.50
C GLN A 216 6.93 1.03 16.23
N ARG A 217 5.62 1.19 16.42
CA ARG A 217 5.02 2.28 17.22
C ARG A 217 5.63 2.33 18.62
N ARG A 218 5.70 1.18 19.31
CA ARG A 218 6.29 1.08 20.65
C ARG A 218 7.78 1.46 20.65
N LYS A 219 8.55 1.10 19.63
CA LYS A 219 9.96 1.47 19.51
C LYS A 219 10.16 2.98 19.35
N VAL A 220 9.31 3.64 18.55
CA VAL A 220 9.41 5.10 18.32
C VAL A 220 9.01 5.89 19.55
N PHE A 221 7.85 5.58 20.14
CA PHE A 221 7.36 6.32 21.31
C PHE A 221 8.01 5.89 22.64
N GLY A 222 8.40 4.61 22.78
CA GLY A 222 9.04 4.09 23.99
C GLY A 222 10.45 4.63 24.20
N ARG A 223 11.18 5.02 23.14
CA ARG A 223 12.49 5.69 23.27
C ARG A 223 12.35 7.09 23.88
N GLY A 224 11.28 7.82 23.56
CA GLY A 224 11.01 9.13 24.16
C GLY A 224 10.80 9.08 25.67
N THR A 225 10.14 8.03 26.17
CA THR A 225 9.90 7.81 27.61
C THR A 225 11.18 7.47 28.37
N GLN A 226 12.07 6.65 27.77
CA GLN A 226 13.34 6.29 28.42
C GLN A 226 14.35 7.44 28.46
N THR A 227 14.43 8.28 27.42
CA THR A 227 15.28 9.49 27.44
C THR A 227 14.78 10.50 28.47
N ARG A 228 13.45 10.68 28.59
CA ARG A 228 12.86 11.56 29.60
C ARG A 228 13.11 11.05 31.02
N GLN A 229 12.94 9.75 31.27
CA GLN A 229 13.24 9.13 32.58
C GLN A 229 14.72 9.19 32.96
N LYS A 230 15.65 9.11 32.00
CA LYS A 230 17.08 9.30 32.26
C LYS A 230 17.42 10.75 32.64
N LEU A 231 16.78 11.73 32.01
CA LEU A 231 16.94 13.15 32.35
C LEU A 231 16.33 13.49 33.72
N THR A 232 15.19 12.91 34.10
CA THR A 232 14.59 13.13 35.44
C THR A 232 15.33 12.42 36.58
N LYS A 233 16.20 11.45 36.29
CA LYS A 233 17.05 10.77 37.28
C LYS A 233 18.46 11.35 37.39
N ALA A 234 18.83 12.25 36.47
CA ALA A 234 20.13 12.92 36.44
C ALA A 234 20.09 14.35 37.00
N ASN A 235 18.89 14.86 37.31
CA ASN A 235 18.63 16.04 38.14
C ASN A 235 18.17 15.60 39.53
#